data_AF-A0A239P2I8-F1
#
_entry.id   AF-A0A239P2I8-F1
#
_cell.length_a   1.000
_cell.length_b   1.000
_cell.length_c   1.000
_cell.angle_alpha   90.00
_cell.angle_beta   90.00
_cell.angle_gamma   90.00
#
_symmetry.space_group_name_H-M   'P 1'
#
loop_
_entity.id
_entity.type
_entity.pdbx_description
1 polymer ?
#
loop_
_entity_poly.entity_id
_entity_poly.type
_entity_poly.pdbx_seq_one_letter_code
_entity_poly.pdbx_strand_id
1 'polypeptide(L)'
;MDLVERVMTTEPYASAKRVFWIVDNGSSHRGKKAADRLAQRFPNAVMVHLPVHASWMHQIEIFFSIVQRKVVTPNEFTSPDQVEDRLIAFERRYNQAARPFRWTFTPATC
;
A
#
# COMPACT_ATOMS: atom_id res chain seq x y z
N MET A 1 -11.51 11.34 -0.53
CA MET A 1 -10.78 10.46 0.42
C MET A 1 -11.23 9.04 0.15
N ASP A 2 -11.07 8.60 -1.11
CA ASP A 2 -11.98 7.59 -1.65
C ASP A 2 -11.43 6.18 -1.39
N LEU A 3 -10.11 6.05 -1.27
CA LEU A 3 -9.47 4.77 -1.01
C LEU A 3 -9.76 4.23 0.40
N VAL A 4 -9.55 5.06 1.43
CA VAL A 4 -9.73 4.63 2.83
C VAL A 4 -11.18 4.23 3.07
N GLU A 5 -12.12 5.04 2.60
CA GLU A 5 -13.54 4.74 2.72
C GLU A 5 -13.87 3.43 1.98
N ARG A 6 -13.50 3.31 0.70
CA ARG A 6 -13.70 2.08 -0.08
C ARG A 6 -13.15 0.85 0.61
N VAL A 7 -11.91 0.89 1.13
CA VAL A 7 -11.30 -0.27 1.80
C VAL A 7 -12.05 -0.57 3.10
N MET A 8 -12.26 0.42 3.96
CA MET A 8 -12.86 0.20 5.28
C MET A 8 -14.36 -0.15 5.23
N THR A 9 -15.05 0.10 4.11
CA THR A 9 -16.45 -0.33 3.90
C THR A 9 -16.57 -1.62 3.09
N THR A 10 -15.47 -2.27 2.71
CA THR A 10 -15.46 -3.52 1.94
C THR A 10 -15.09 -4.70 2.82
N GLU A 11 -15.74 -5.85 2.66
CA GLU A 11 -15.35 -7.07 3.37
C GLU A 11 -14.00 -7.63 2.89
N PRO A 12 -13.16 -8.19 3.79
CA PRO A 12 -13.43 -8.46 5.21
C PRO A 12 -13.11 -7.29 6.15
N TYR A 13 -12.68 -6.13 5.64
CA TYR A 13 -12.20 -5.01 6.44
C TYR A 13 -13.33 -4.32 7.22
N ALA A 14 -14.52 -4.27 6.63
CA ALA A 14 -15.71 -3.72 7.26
C ALA A 14 -16.08 -4.46 8.55
N SER A 15 -16.04 -5.80 8.55
CA SER A 15 -16.34 -6.60 9.73
C SER A 15 -15.12 -6.96 10.59
N ALA A 16 -13.90 -6.63 10.15
CA ALA A 16 -12.68 -7.01 10.88
C ALA A 16 -12.62 -6.32 12.26
N LYS A 17 -12.23 -7.09 13.28
CA LYS A 17 -12.00 -6.56 14.64
C LYS A 17 -10.97 -5.43 14.63
N ARG A 18 -9.91 -5.56 13.81
CA ARG A 18 -8.88 -4.55 13.60
C ARG A 18 -8.36 -4.62 12.17
N VAL A 19 -8.13 -3.47 11.56
CA VAL A 19 -7.49 -3.33 10.25
C VAL A 19 -6.22 -2.50 10.43
N PHE A 20 -5.06 -3.10 10.16
CA PHE A 20 -3.77 -2.42 10.30
C PHE A 20 -3.38 -1.78 8.96
N TRP A 21 -3.21 -0.46 8.99
CA TRP A 21 -2.72 0.34 7.87
C TRP A 21 -1.23 0.59 8.07
N ILE A 22 -0.40 -0.23 7.42
CA ILE A 22 1.05 -0.07 7.43
C ILE A 22 1.43 1.02 6.43
N VAL A 23 2.07 2.08 6.90
CA VAL A 23 2.37 3.27 6.08
C VAL A 23 3.81 3.76 6.28
N ASP A 24 4.35 4.44 5.27
CA ASP A 24 5.59 5.18 5.40
C ASP A 24 5.35 6.53 6.13
N ASN A 25 6.35 7.43 6.10
CA ASN A 25 6.28 8.73 6.76
C ASN A 25 6.01 9.89 5.78
N GLY A 26 5.30 9.61 4.69
CA GLY A 26 4.85 10.59 3.70
C GLY A 26 3.99 11.69 4.33
N SER A 27 4.10 12.92 3.82
CA SER A 27 3.49 14.10 4.43
C SER A 27 1.97 13.99 4.63
N SER A 28 1.26 13.30 3.73
CA SER A 28 -0.20 13.14 3.76
C SER A 28 -0.70 12.27 4.93
N HIS A 29 0.15 11.38 5.45
CA HIS A 29 -0.20 10.42 6.48
C HIS A 29 0.82 10.38 7.62
N ARG A 30 1.58 11.46 7.83
CA ARG A 30 2.63 11.53 8.84
C ARG A 30 2.09 11.69 10.26
N GLY A 31 2.58 10.84 11.15
CA GLY A 31 2.49 11.01 12.60
C GLY A 31 1.08 10.94 13.18
N LYS A 32 0.96 11.38 14.44
CA LYS A 32 -0.24 11.20 15.26
C LYS A 32 -1.51 11.80 14.67
N LYS A 33 -1.43 12.98 14.04
CA LYS A 33 -2.61 13.62 13.43
C LYS A 33 -3.26 12.77 12.33
N ALA A 34 -2.47 12.04 11.54
CA ALA A 34 -3.00 11.16 10.52
C ALA A 34 -3.66 9.91 11.13
N ALA A 35 -3.02 9.32 12.14
CA ALA A 35 -3.56 8.19 12.87
C ALA A 35 -4.87 8.53 13.59
N ASP A 36 -4.92 9.68 14.28
CA ASP A 36 -6.11 10.13 15.02
C ASP A 36 -7.28 10.39 14.06
N ARG A 37 -7.03 11.01 12.89
CA ARG A 37 -8.06 11.22 11.85
C ARG A 37 -8.61 9.90 11.30
N LEU A 38 -7.74 8.91 11.07
CA LEU A 38 -8.16 7.59 10.62
C LEU A 38 -9.03 6.88 11.66
N ALA A 39 -8.57 6.86 12.92
CA ALA A 39 -9.26 6.21 14.02
C ALA A 39 -10.60 6.88 14.37
N GLN A 40 -10.70 8.22 14.24
CA GLN A 40 -11.96 8.94 14.41
C GLN A 40 -13.01 8.53 13.37
N ARG A 41 -12.60 8.30 12.12
CA ARG A 41 -13.52 7.90 11.05
C ARG A 41 -13.85 6.40 11.10
N PHE A 42 -12.85 5.58 11.43
CA PHE A 42 -12.96 4.12 11.45
C PHE A 42 -12.32 3.57 12.74
N PRO A 43 -13.11 3.31 13.80
CA PRO A 43 -12.58 2.93 15.11
C PRO A 43 -11.78 1.62 15.13
N ASN A 44 -11.98 0.73 14.15
CA ASN A 44 -11.22 -0.51 14.00
C ASN A 44 -9.94 -0.35 13.16
N ALA A 45 -9.68 0.83 12.58
CA ALA A 45 -8.48 1.10 11.79
C ALA A 45 -7.31 1.56 12.67
N VAL A 46 -6.15 0.93 12.49
CA VAL A 46 -4.93 1.19 13.27
C VAL A 46 -3.81 1.54 12.29
N MET A 47 -3.36 2.80 12.31
CA MET A 47 -2.21 3.22 11.52
C MET A 47 -0.91 2.80 12.21
N VAL A 48 -0.01 2.18 11.45
CA VAL A 48 1.32 1.76 11.89
C VAL A 48 2.35 2.38 10.96
N HIS A 49 3.10 3.35 11.47
CA HIS A 49 4.22 3.95 10.75
C HIS A 49 5.45 3.05 10.80
N LEU A 50 6.05 2.81 9.65
CA LEU A 50 7.38 2.21 9.60
C LEU A 50 8.43 3.18 10.18
N PRO A 51 9.57 2.68 10.72
CA PRO A 51 10.66 3.53 11.15
C PRO A 51 11.15 4.44 10.01
N VAL A 52 11.60 5.63 10.39
CA VAL A 52 12.21 6.56 9.43
C VAL A 52 13.48 5.90 8.86
N HIS A 53 13.69 6.05 7.56
CA HIS A 53 14.79 5.42 6.81
C HIS A 53 14.75 3.88 6.72
N ALA A 54 13.59 3.25 6.96
CA ALA A 54 13.39 1.80 6.81
C ALA A 54 12.54 1.42 5.58
N SER A 55 12.82 2.03 4.42
CA SER A 55 12.13 1.73 3.15
C SER A 55 12.20 0.23 2.79
N TRP A 56 13.30 -0.44 3.14
CA TRP A 56 13.49 -1.88 2.93
C TRP A 56 12.44 -2.78 3.62
N MET A 57 11.72 -2.26 4.64
CA MET A 57 10.63 -2.98 5.33
C MET A 57 9.26 -2.73 4.67
N HIS A 58 9.17 -1.78 3.74
CA HIS A 58 7.91 -1.39 3.12
C HIS A 58 7.55 -2.33 1.97
N GLN A 59 6.69 -3.32 2.24
CA GLN A 59 6.34 -4.37 1.25
C GLN A 59 5.77 -3.82 -0.07
N ILE A 60 5.12 -2.64 -0.07
CA ILE A 60 4.63 -2.02 -1.30
C ILE A 60 5.77 -1.68 -2.27
N GLU A 61 6.99 -1.44 -1.79
CA GLU A 61 8.15 -1.19 -2.64
C GLU A 61 8.52 -2.42 -3.47
N ILE A 62 8.26 -3.63 -2.95
CA ILE A 62 8.40 -4.88 -3.73
C ILE A 62 7.43 -4.86 -4.91
N PHE A 63 6.17 -4.49 -4.66
CA PHE A 63 5.17 -4.38 -5.72
C PHE A 63 5.53 -3.29 -6.74
N PHE A 64 6.01 -2.12 -6.29
CA PHE A 64 6.50 -1.08 -7.19
C PHE A 64 7.67 -1.54 -8.06
N SER A 65 8.59 -2.38 -7.53
CA SER A 65 9.64 -2.99 -8.34
C SER A 65 9.11 -3.88 -9.47
N ILE A 66 7.96 -4.54 -9.24
CA ILE A 66 7.30 -5.39 -10.23
C ILE A 66 6.62 -4.51 -11.28
N VAL A 67 5.90 -3.48 -10.85
CA VAL A 67 5.27 -2.49 -11.73
C VAL A 67 6.32 -1.83 -12.63
N GLN A 68 7.44 -1.37 -12.06
CA GLN A 68 8.52 -0.78 -12.83
C GLN A 68 8.97 -1.72 -13.96
N ARG A 69 9.28 -2.98 -13.63
CA ARG A 69 9.81 -3.94 -14.60
C ARG A 69 8.79 -4.43 -15.63
N LYS A 70 7.51 -4.54 -15.27
CA LYS A 70 6.48 -5.18 -16.11
C LYS A 70 5.56 -4.20 -16.82
N VAL A 71 5.47 -2.96 -16.33
CA VAL A 71 4.54 -1.94 -16.83
C VAL A 71 5.32 -0.77 -17.39
N VAL A 72 6.22 -0.20 -16.58
CA VAL A 72 6.85 1.11 -16.86
C VAL A 72 8.14 0.98 -17.69
N THR A 73 8.76 -0.19 -17.76
CA THR A 73 9.99 -0.41 -18.55
C THR A 73 9.68 -1.21 -19.83
N PRO A 74 10.06 -0.71 -21.03
CA PRO A 74 10.57 0.64 -21.30
C PRO A 74 9.48 1.72 -21.12
N ASN A 75 9.88 2.95 -20.81
CA ASN A 75 8.98 4.06 -20.49
C ASN A 75 8.47 4.75 -21.78
N GLU A 76 7.89 3.96 -22.67
CA GLU A 76 7.42 4.38 -23.99
C GLU A 76 5.92 4.63 -23.94
N PHE A 77 5.52 5.73 -23.31
CA PHE A 77 4.13 6.16 -23.25
C PHE A 77 3.94 7.47 -24.02
N THR A 78 2.81 7.61 -24.71
CA THR A 78 2.43 8.80 -25.47
C THR A 78 1.59 9.78 -24.67
N SER A 79 1.06 9.36 -23.51
CA SER A 79 0.23 10.18 -22.62
C SER A 79 0.18 9.61 -21.20
N PRO A 80 -0.15 10.45 -20.18
CA PRO A 80 -0.44 9.98 -18.82
C PRO A 80 -1.59 8.97 -18.76
N ASP A 81 -2.64 9.17 -19.57
CA ASP A 81 -3.80 8.28 -19.63
C ASP A 81 -3.39 6.85 -20.01
N GLN A 82 -2.44 6.72 -20.95
CA GLN A 82 -1.89 5.42 -21.32
C GLN A 82 -1.17 4.71 -20.16
N VAL A 83 -0.51 5.47 -19.28
CA VAL A 83 0.14 4.92 -18.08
C VAL A 83 -0.93 4.43 -17.10
N GLU A 84 -1.97 5.23 -16.87
CA GLU A 84 -3.09 4.88 -15.98
C GLU A 84 -3.79 3.59 -16.44
N ASP A 85 -4.19 3.52 -17.72
CA ASP A 85 -4.85 2.34 -18.29
C ASP A 85 -4.00 1.08 -18.13
N ARG A 86 -2.68 1.19 -18.38
CA ARG A 86 -1.77 0.06 -18.27
C ARG A 86 -1.57 -0.40 -16.83
N LEU A 87 -1.53 0.54 -15.87
CA LEU A 87 -1.47 0.23 -14.45
C LEU A 87 -2.73 -0.49 -13.97
N ILE A 88 -3.93 0.01 -14.34
CA ILE A 88 -5.22 -0.60 -13.96
C ILE A 88 -5.37 -1.99 -14.60
N ALA A 89 -5.00 -2.14 -15.87
CA ALA A 89 -5.02 -3.45 -16.54
C ALA A 89 -4.03 -4.44 -15.89
N PHE A 90 -2.82 -3.97 -15.53
CA PHE A 90 -1.83 -4.78 -14.85
C PHE A 90 -2.30 -5.21 -13.45
N GLU A 91 -2.85 -4.29 -12.65
CA GLU A 91 -3.40 -4.59 -11.33
C GLU A 91 -4.46 -5.71 -11.40
N ARG A 92 -5.45 -5.56 -12.29
CA ARG A 92 -6.53 -6.56 -12.47
C ARG A 92 -5.96 -7.93 -12.83
N ARG A 93 -4.99 -7.98 -13.77
CA ARG A 93 -4.34 -9.24 -14.16
C ARG A 93 -3.48 -9.82 -13.05
N TYR A 94 -2.69 -9.00 -12.36
CA TYR A 94 -1.78 -9.44 -11.31
C TYR A 94 -2.54 -10.04 -10.13
N ASN A 95 -3.66 -9.41 -9.72
CA ASN A 95 -4.50 -9.88 -8.61
C ASN A 95 -5.10 -11.27 -8.83
N GLN A 96 -5.31 -11.71 -10.08
CA GLN A 96 -5.83 -13.06 -10.38
C GLN A 96 -4.87 -14.19 -9.98
N ALA A 97 -3.57 -13.92 -9.92
CA ALA A 97 -2.54 -14.91 -9.60
C ALA A 97 -1.61 -14.45 -8.46
N ALA A 98 -1.96 -13.35 -7.78
CA ALA A 98 -1.16 -12.78 -6.72
C ALA A 98 -1.01 -13.78 -5.58
N ARG A 99 0.21 -13.90 -5.06
CA ARG A 99 0.52 -14.69 -3.87
C ARG A 99 1.16 -13.76 -2.84
N PRO A 100 0.98 -14.04 -1.54
CA PRO A 100 1.68 -13.30 -0.50
C PRO A 100 3.18 -13.24 -0.79
N PHE A 101 3.77 -12.06 -0.63
CA PHE A 101 5.22 -11.91 -0.74
C PHE A 101 5.88 -12.70 0.38
N ARG A 102 6.80 -13.61 0.02
CA ARG A 102 7.70 -14.20 1.00
C ARG A 102 8.72 -13.14 1.39
N TRP A 103 8.46 -12.49 2.51
CA TRP A 103 9.34 -11.50 3.10
C TRP A 103 9.90 -12.06 4.42
N THR A 104 11.23 -12.05 4.54
CA THR A 104 11.94 -12.49 5.74
C THR A 104 12.83 -11.34 6.21
N PHE A 105 12.71 -11.01 7.49
CA PHE A 105 13.61 -10.09 8.17
C PHE A 105 14.32 -10.83 9.30
N THR A 106 15.65 -10.69 9.33
CA THR A 106 16.47 -11.16 10.44
C THR A 106 16.85 -9.93 11.27
N PRO A 107 16.31 -9.76 12.49
CA PRO A 107 16.80 -8.73 13.38
C PRO A 107 18.28 -9.00 13.69
N ALA A 108 19.10 -7.95 13.75
CA ALA A 108 20.40 -8.09 14.36
C ALA A 108 20.17 -8.52 15.82
N THR A 109 20.69 -9.68 16.21
CA THR A 109 20.76 -10.09 17.62
C THR A 109 21.60 -9.06 18.36
N CYS A 110 21.01 -8.42 19.36
CA CYS A 110 21.74 -7.64 20.35
C CYS A 110 22.61 -8.54 21.22
#